data_AF-K1E3P5-F1
#
_entry.id   AF-K1E3P5-F1
#
_cell.length_a   1.000
_cell.length_b   1.000
_cell.length_c   1.000
_cell.angle_alpha   90.00
_cell.angle_beta   90.00
_cell.angle_gamma   90.00
#
_symmetry.space_group_name_H-M   'P 1'
#
loop_
_entity.id
_entity.type
_entity.pdbx_description
1 polymer ?
#
loop_
_entity_poly.entity_id
_entity_poly.type
_entity_poly.pdbx_seq_one_letter_code
_entity_poly.pdbx_strand_id
1 'polypeptide(L)' 'MAWGGSWEGQTTIGVGTRARLPFKVTELTGPGDSTRLVIDVAHTW' A
#
# COMPACT_ATOMS: atom_id res chain seq x y z
N MET A 1 4.52 -5.79 -7.13
CA MET A 1 3.51 -4.71 -7.08
C MET A 1 2.98 -4.47 -8.49
N ALA A 2 1.68 -4.23 -8.63
CA ALA A 2 0.99 -4.03 -9.90
C ALA A 2 0.10 -2.79 -9.84
N TRP A 3 -0.05 -2.08 -10.96
CA TRP A 3 -0.96 -0.94 -11.09
C TRP A 3 -2.31 -1.42 -11.63
N GLY A 4 -3.39 -1.09 -10.92
CA GLY A 4 -4.77 -1.40 -11.32
C GLY A 4 -5.45 -0.29 -12.14
N GLY A 5 -4.81 0.88 -12.25
CA GLY A 5 -5.32 2.04 -12.97
C GLY A 5 -5.64 3.22 -12.04
N SER A 6 -5.95 4.36 -12.65
CA SER A 6 -6.36 5.58 -11.96
C SER A 6 -7.61 6.14 -12.64
N TRP A 7 -8.64 6.44 -11.85
CA TRP A 7 -9.92 6.97 -12.32
C TRP A 7 -10.54 7.86 -11.24
N GLU A 8 -11.06 9.04 -11.60
CA GLU A 8 -11.79 9.95 -10.70
C GLU A 8 -11.15 10.17 -9.31
N GLY A 9 -9.84 10.43 -9.28
CA GLY A 9 -9.12 10.68 -8.02
C GLY A 9 -8.84 9.44 -7.17
N GLN A 10 -9.20 8.25 -7.64
CA GLN A 10 -8.84 6.96 -7.06
C GLN A 10 -7.72 6.32 -7.88
N THR A 11 -6.72 5.75 -7.22
CA THR A 11 -5.68 4.94 -7.87
C THR A 11 -5.64 3.58 -7.21
N THR A 12 -5.73 2.52 -8.00
CA THR A 12 -5.69 1.14 -7.51
C THR A 12 -4.29 0.57 -7.65
N ILE A 13 -3.78 -0.02 -6.58
CA ILE A 13 -2.49 -0.73 -6.54
C ILE A 13 -2.67 -2.13 -5.96
N GLY A 14 -1.91 -3.09 -6.48
CA GLY A 14 -1.88 -4.48 -6.01
C GLY A 14 -0.51 -4.86 -5.44
N VAL A 15 -0.50 -5.49 -4.26
CA VAL A 15 0.71 -6.03 -3.61
C VAL A 15 0.59 -7.55 -3.54
N GLY A 16 1.46 -8.25 -4.27
CA GLY A 16 1.53 -9.72 -4.23
C GLY A 16 2.41 -10.20 -3.07
N THR A 17 1.90 -11.13 -2.27
CA THR A 17 2.62 -11.83 -1.21
C THR A 17 2.79 -13.30 -1.57
N ARG A 18 3.80 -13.99 -1.01
CA ARG A 18 4.04 -15.43 -1.28
C ARG A 18 3.04 -16.37 -0.58
N ALA A 19 2.29 -15.85 0.38
CA ALA A 19 1.23 -16.54 1.12
C ALA A 19 0.17 -15.52 1.55
N ARG A 20 -0.90 -15.98 2.17
CA ARG A 20 -1.91 -15.08 2.78
C ARG A 20 -1.39 -14.56 4.12
N LEU A 21 -0.64 -13.47 4.06
CA LEU A 21 -0.04 -12.83 5.25
C LEU A 21 -0.96 -11.74 5.79
N PRO A 22 -1.05 -11.55 7.12
CA PRO A 22 -1.68 -10.38 7.71
C PRO A 22 -0.96 -9.10 7.26
N PHE A 23 -1.73 -8.07 6.96
CA PHE A 23 -1.18 -6.75 6.61
C PHE A 23 -2.02 -5.63 7.22
N LYS A 24 -1.40 -4.46 7.35
CA LYS A 24 -2.04 -3.22 7.75
C LYS A 24 -1.63 -2.09 6.82
N VAL A 25 -2.53 -1.16 6.58
CA VAL A 25 -2.26 0.09 5.86
C VAL A 25 -2.32 1.25 6.83
N THR A 26 -1.32 2.13 6.79
CA THR A 26 -1.26 3.34 7.62
C THR A 26 -0.90 4.54 6.76
N GLU A 27 -1.57 5.67 6.99
CA GLU A 27 -1.23 6.95 6.40
C GLU A 27 -0.26 7.71 7.31
N LEU A 28 0.78 8.29 6.71
CA LEU A 28 1.75 9.17 7.36
C LEU A 28 1.89 10.47 6.58
N THR A 29 2.34 11.53 7.26
CA THR A 29 2.84 12.74 6.60
C THR A 29 4.00 12.38 5.69
N GLY A 30 3.91 12.75 4.42
CA GLY A 30 4.98 12.63 3.44
C GLY A 30 5.88 13.87 3.41
N PRO A 31 6.95 13.87 2.61
CA PRO A 31 7.78 15.05 2.41
C PRO A 31 6.99 16.21 1.78
N GLY A 32 7.17 17.43 2.31
CA GLY A 32 6.40 18.60 1.86
C GLY A 32 4.91 18.44 2.14
N ASP A 33 4.08 18.75 1.13
CA ASP A 33 2.61 18.66 1.22
C ASP A 33 2.08 17.28 0.76
N SER A 34 2.94 16.26 0.68
CA SER A 34 2.54 14.93 0.22
C SER A 34 2.08 14.03 1.38
N THR A 35 1.27 13.03 1.03
CA THR A 35 0.91 11.93 1.93
C THR A 35 1.74 10.69 1.60
N ARG A 36 2.18 9.96 2.63
CA ARG A 36 2.85 8.66 2.47
C ARG A 36 1.96 7.53 2.99
N LEU A 37 1.63 6.60 2.10
CA LEU A 37 0.96 5.34 2.47
C LEU A 37 2.01 4.26 2.77
N VAL A 38 1.87 3.57 3.91
CA VAL A 38 2.71 2.44 4.32
C VAL A 38 1.85 1.19 4.40
N ILE A 39 2.32 0.11 3.76
CA ILE A 39 1.69 -1.20 3.79
C ILE A 39 2.63 -2.13 4.56
N ASP A 40 2.32 -2.36 5.82
CA ASP A 40 3.07 -3.27 6.69
C ASP A 40 2.56 -4.69 6.45
N VAL A 41 3.47 -5.59 6.06
CA VAL A 41 3.16 -7.01 5.83
C VAL A 41 3.89 -7.84 6.89
N ALA A 42 3.14 -8.51 7.76
CA ALA A 42 3.71 -9.30 8.83
C ALA A 42 4.16 -10.67 8.30
N HIS A 43 5.44 -10.98 8.51
CA HIS A 43 5.99 -12.29 8.19
C HIS A 43 6.57 -12.89 9.48
N THR A 44 5.95 -13.95 9.97
CA THR A 44 6.39 -14.69 11.15
C THR A 44 7.26 -15.84 10.67
N TRP A 45 8.55 -15.80 10.98
CA TRP A 45 9.44 -16.95 10.81
C TRP A 45 9.26 -17.91 11.97
#